data_AF-A0A955EF21-F1
#
_entry.id   AF-A0A955EF21-F1
#
_cell.length_a   1.000
_cell.length_b   1.000
_cell.length_c   1.000
_cell.angle_alpha   90.00
_cell.angle_beta   90.00
_cell.angle_gamma   90.00
#
_symmetry.space_group_name_H-M   'P 1'
#
loop_
_entity.id
_entity.type
_entity.pdbx_description
1 polymer ?
#
loop_
_entity_poly.entity_id
_entity_poly.type
_entity_poly.pdbx_seq_one_letter_code
_entity_poly.pdbx_strand_id
1 'polypeptide(L)'
;MPDTSEKPKHHDHSAKETTITLLISFAMALVFRSYVVEAFRIPTGSMAPTLLGDHYEVVCNNCAYPFAIGRDNNPYTANTNASAFCPQCEEHQTYTCGPQDVTGGDKILVNKLSYALRDPQRYEVAVFVYPEQPWEHYIKRVIGLPGETLEIKNGDVFVDGARARKPDAIQDALWIPVFDSRYEGRSQDRDALWTLIPEPGRDAKAWDVTDENHPRATP
;
A
#
# COMPACT_ATOMS: atom_id res chain seq x y z
N MET A 1 42.44 72.06 -10.90
CA MET A 1 42.60 70.64 -11.25
C MET A 1 41.26 69.93 -11.02
N PRO A 2 40.73 69.15 -11.98
CA PRO A 2 39.55 68.34 -11.74
C PRO A 2 39.95 67.00 -11.11
N ASP A 3 39.21 66.56 -10.10
CA ASP A 3 39.32 65.24 -9.50
C ASP A 3 38.12 64.41 -10.00
N THR A 4 38.38 63.48 -10.91
CA THR A 4 37.37 62.62 -11.52
C THR A 4 37.09 61.45 -10.59
N SER A 5 35.93 61.45 -9.94
CA SER A 5 35.43 60.30 -9.19
C SER A 5 35.04 59.16 -10.13
N GLU A 6 35.78 58.07 -10.12
CA GLU A 6 35.41 56.84 -10.82
C GLU A 6 34.53 55.97 -9.91
N LYS A 7 33.25 55.75 -10.27
CA LYS A 7 32.34 54.87 -9.53
C LYS A 7 32.61 53.40 -9.87
N PRO A 8 32.62 52.48 -8.89
CA PRO A 8 32.89 51.08 -9.14
C PRO A 8 31.71 50.40 -9.85
N LYS A 9 31.98 49.75 -10.98
CA LYS A 9 31.01 48.94 -11.73
C LYS A 9 30.82 47.60 -11.01
N HIS A 10 29.66 47.39 -10.39
CA HIS A 10 29.29 46.09 -9.82
C HIS A 10 28.99 45.08 -10.94
N HIS A 11 29.57 43.90 -10.82
CA HIS A 11 29.69 42.88 -11.86
C HIS A 11 28.36 42.15 -12.17
N ASP A 12 27.92 42.20 -13.43
CA ASP A 12 26.77 41.52 -14.05
C ASP A 12 26.93 39.97 -14.16
N HIS A 13 28.02 39.40 -13.64
CA HIS A 13 28.30 37.95 -13.73
C HIS A 13 27.43 37.09 -12.80
N SER A 14 27.14 37.58 -11.59
CA SER A 14 26.42 36.79 -10.57
C SER A 14 24.94 36.57 -10.92
N ALA A 15 24.27 37.57 -11.52
CA ALA A 15 22.86 37.47 -11.89
C ALA A 15 22.63 36.51 -13.07
N LYS A 16 23.54 36.49 -14.06
CA LYS A 16 23.45 35.58 -15.21
C LYS A 16 23.68 34.13 -14.81
N GLU A 17 24.68 33.87 -13.98
CA GLU A 17 24.97 32.51 -13.49
C GLU A 17 23.83 31.96 -12.62
N THR A 18 23.24 32.81 -11.76
CA THR A 18 22.05 32.44 -10.96
C THR A 18 20.85 32.13 -11.85
N THR A 19 20.65 32.90 -12.92
CA THR A 19 19.54 32.67 -13.86
C THR A 19 19.73 31.37 -14.64
N ILE A 20 20.94 31.10 -15.15
CA ILE A 20 21.25 29.88 -15.91
C ILE A 20 21.10 28.64 -15.03
N THR A 21 21.62 28.66 -13.81
CA THR A 21 21.49 27.52 -12.87
C THR A 21 20.04 27.26 -12.51
N LEU A 22 19.23 28.30 -12.29
CA LEU A 22 17.78 28.17 -12.09
C LEU A 22 17.10 27.49 -13.29
N LEU A 23 17.41 27.94 -14.51
CA LEU A 23 16.84 27.38 -15.73
C LEU A 23 17.22 25.90 -15.92
N ILE A 24 18.49 25.54 -15.70
CA ILE A 24 18.94 24.15 -15.78
C ILE A 24 18.25 23.29 -14.73
N SER A 25 18.15 23.76 -13.49
CA SER A 25 17.48 23.01 -12.41
C SER A 25 15.99 22.79 -12.71
N PHE A 26 15.31 23.80 -13.27
CA PHE A 26 13.92 23.70 -13.68
C PHE A 26 13.73 22.73 -14.85
N ALA A 27 14.58 22.81 -15.87
CA ALA A 27 14.55 21.89 -17.00
C ALA A 27 14.81 20.44 -16.56
N MET A 28 15.79 20.23 -15.68
CA MET A 28 16.10 18.91 -15.12
C MET A 28 14.92 18.37 -14.29
N ALA A 29 14.25 19.23 -13.50
CA ALA A 29 13.06 18.83 -12.75
C ALA A 29 11.89 18.41 -13.66
N LEU A 30 11.71 19.09 -14.80
CA LEU A 30 10.69 18.71 -15.79
C LEU A 30 10.99 17.36 -16.43
N VAL A 31 12.24 17.12 -16.84
CA VAL A 31 12.68 15.83 -17.41
C VAL A 31 12.51 14.71 -16.38
N PHE A 32 12.92 14.96 -15.13
CA PHE A 32 12.75 14.00 -14.05
C PHE A 32 11.28 13.65 -13.82
N ARG A 33 10.39 14.65 -13.82
CA ARG A 33 8.95 14.47 -13.63
C ARG A 33 8.26 13.81 -14.83
N SER A 34 8.72 14.04 -16.06
CA SER A 34 8.10 13.42 -17.24
C SER A 34 8.54 11.96 -17.44
N TYR A 35 9.82 11.64 -17.16
CA TYR A 35 10.40 10.35 -17.54
C TYR A 35 10.76 9.42 -16.37
N VAL A 36 10.99 9.93 -15.16
CA VAL A 36 11.49 9.09 -14.06
C VAL A 36 10.37 8.75 -13.07
N VAL A 37 9.70 9.76 -12.52
CA VAL A 37 8.72 9.58 -11.44
C VAL A 37 7.37 10.18 -11.79
N GLU A 38 6.32 9.40 -11.58
CA GLU A 38 4.93 9.86 -11.65
C GLU A 38 4.21 9.60 -10.33
N ALA A 39 3.39 10.56 -9.90
CA ALA A 39 2.61 10.45 -8.68
C ALA A 39 1.17 10.07 -9.01
N PHE A 40 0.66 9.00 -8.40
CA PHE A 40 -0.72 8.54 -8.56
C PHE A 40 -1.44 8.54 -7.22
N ARG A 41 -2.75 8.80 -7.28
CA ARG A 41 -3.69 8.56 -6.18
C ARG A 41 -4.52 7.32 -6.53
N ILE A 42 -4.67 6.41 -5.60
CA ILE A 42 -5.37 5.14 -5.82
C ILE A 42 -6.87 5.34 -5.58
N PRO A 43 -7.74 5.21 -6.59
CA PRO A 43 -9.18 5.40 -6.38
C PRO A 43 -9.86 4.16 -5.81
N THR A 44 -9.37 2.96 -6.14
CA THR A 44 -10.06 1.69 -5.82
C THR A 44 -9.29 0.84 -4.82
N GLY A 45 -10.02 0.14 -3.95
CA GLY A 45 -9.46 -0.80 -2.97
C GLY A 45 -9.08 -2.18 -3.51
N SER A 46 -8.87 -2.35 -4.82
CA SER A 46 -8.60 -3.69 -5.39
C SER A 46 -7.26 -4.31 -4.96
N MET A 47 -6.38 -3.49 -4.40
CA MET A 47 -5.10 -3.88 -3.83
C MET A 47 -5.11 -3.83 -2.29
N ALA A 48 -6.28 -3.66 -1.67
CA ALA A 48 -6.42 -3.67 -0.22
C ALA A 48 -6.13 -5.08 0.36
N PRO A 49 -5.59 -5.18 1.58
CA PRO A 49 -5.22 -4.07 2.47
C PRO A 49 -3.86 -3.42 2.16
N THR A 50 -3.08 -3.94 1.21
CA THR A 50 -1.72 -3.44 0.94
C THR A 50 -1.69 -2.00 0.41
N LEU A 51 -2.68 -1.63 -0.41
CA LEU A 51 -2.87 -0.28 -0.91
C LEU A 51 -4.35 0.08 -0.79
N LEU A 52 -4.65 1.12 -0.02
CA LEU A 52 -6.01 1.56 0.23
C LEU A 52 -6.47 2.50 -0.89
N GLY A 53 -7.65 2.21 -1.44
CA GLY A 53 -8.36 3.14 -2.32
C GLY A 53 -9.10 4.21 -1.53
N ASP A 54 -10.01 4.93 -2.17
CA ASP A 54 -10.93 5.80 -1.44
C ASP A 54 -11.71 4.97 -0.42
N HIS A 55 -11.62 5.35 0.86
CA HIS A 55 -12.18 4.60 1.97
C HIS A 55 -12.66 5.52 3.09
N TYR A 56 -13.46 4.95 3.98
CA TYR A 56 -13.89 5.54 5.24
C TYR A 56 -13.15 4.84 6.38
N GLU A 57 -12.62 5.62 7.33
CA GLU A 57 -12.12 5.08 8.59
C GLU A 57 -13.27 5.05 9.59
N VAL A 58 -13.60 3.85 10.07
CA VAL A 58 -14.68 3.66 11.04
C VAL A 58 -14.15 2.93 12.28
N VAL A 59 -14.88 3.12 13.39
CA VAL A 59 -14.62 2.45 14.65
C VAL A 59 -15.82 1.58 14.97
N CYS A 60 -15.58 0.30 15.24
CA CYS A 60 -16.65 -0.63 15.61
C CYS A 60 -17.36 -0.19 16.89
N ASN A 61 -18.69 -0.13 16.91
CA ASN A 61 -19.44 0.27 18.10
C ASN A 61 -19.41 -0.80 19.22
N ASN A 62 -19.09 -2.05 18.89
CA ASN A 62 -19.07 -3.15 19.85
C ASN A 62 -17.68 -3.26 20.52
N CYS A 63 -16.63 -3.54 19.74
CA CYS A 63 -15.30 -3.76 20.27
C CYS A 63 -14.38 -2.52 20.24
N ALA A 64 -14.79 -1.41 19.62
CA ALA A 64 -13.98 -0.20 19.39
C ALA A 64 -12.79 -0.37 18.43
N TYR A 65 -12.70 -1.49 17.69
CA TYR A 65 -11.61 -1.72 16.73
C TYR A 65 -11.73 -0.76 15.54
N PRO A 66 -10.66 0.00 15.19
CA PRO A 66 -10.63 0.84 14.01
C PRO A 66 -10.33 0.02 12.76
N PHE A 67 -11.10 0.23 11.69
CA PHE A 67 -10.85 -0.40 10.40
C PHE A 67 -11.36 0.45 9.24
N ALA A 68 -10.87 0.16 8.03
CA ALA A 68 -11.23 0.87 6.82
C ALA A 68 -12.34 0.13 6.04
N ILE A 69 -13.33 0.88 5.55
CA ILE A 69 -14.35 0.40 4.62
C ILE A 69 -14.14 1.08 3.27
N GLY A 70 -13.96 0.28 2.21
CA GLY A 70 -13.82 0.82 0.85
C GLY A 70 -15.06 1.60 0.42
N ARG A 71 -14.86 2.73 -0.23
CA ARG A 71 -15.94 3.51 -0.85
C ARG A 71 -16.40 2.76 -2.10
N ASP A 72 -17.71 2.52 -2.21
CA ASP A 72 -18.29 2.03 -3.44
C ASP A 72 -18.38 3.17 -4.48
N ASN A 73 -18.09 2.84 -5.73
CA ASN A 73 -18.12 3.83 -6.81
C ASN A 73 -19.53 4.04 -7.40
N ASN A 74 -20.58 3.49 -6.76
CA ASN A 74 -21.94 3.58 -7.26
C ASN A 74 -22.58 4.92 -6.83
N PRO A 75 -22.83 5.85 -7.76
CA PRO A 75 -23.39 7.17 -7.45
C PRO A 75 -24.83 7.11 -6.93
N TYR A 76 -25.54 5.98 -7.06
CA TYR A 76 -26.89 5.79 -6.52
C TYR A 76 -26.92 5.27 -5.08
N THR A 77 -25.80 4.75 -4.55
CA THR A 77 -25.63 4.32 -3.14
C THR A 77 -24.68 5.23 -2.37
N ALA A 78 -24.26 6.35 -2.95
CA ALA A 78 -23.35 7.34 -2.38
C ALA A 78 -23.83 8.03 -1.07
N ASN A 79 -24.96 7.59 -0.52
CA ASN A 79 -25.63 8.06 0.69
C ASN A 79 -26.22 6.83 1.41
N THR A 80 -26.02 6.53 2.69
CA THR A 80 -25.25 7.13 3.78
C THR A 80 -24.75 6.02 4.73
N ASN A 81 -24.97 4.74 4.42
CA ASN A 81 -24.86 3.65 5.37
C ASN A 81 -24.08 2.47 4.74
N ALA A 82 -22.81 2.31 5.12
CA ALA A 82 -21.99 1.19 4.69
C ALA A 82 -22.14 0.03 5.69
N SER A 83 -22.59 -1.13 5.22
CA SER A 83 -22.65 -2.35 6.04
C SER A 83 -21.33 -3.11 5.92
N ALA A 84 -20.66 -3.36 7.04
CA ALA A 84 -19.42 -4.11 7.08
C ALA A 84 -19.33 -5.00 8.33
N PHE A 85 -18.61 -6.12 8.19
CA PHE A 85 -18.23 -6.97 9.30
C PHE A 85 -16.99 -6.41 9.97
N CYS A 86 -17.01 -6.30 11.30
CA CYS A 86 -15.80 -5.97 12.04
C CYS A 86 -14.80 -7.14 11.93
N PRO A 87 -13.55 -6.93 11.48
CA PRO A 87 -12.56 -8.01 11.40
C PRO A 87 -12.19 -8.57 12.78
N GLN A 88 -12.43 -7.81 13.84
CA GLN A 88 -12.04 -8.20 15.19
C GLN A 88 -13.11 -9.00 15.94
N CYS A 89 -14.37 -8.55 15.94
CA CYS A 89 -15.45 -9.23 16.66
C CYS A 89 -16.50 -9.88 15.77
N GLU A 90 -16.32 -9.82 14.45
CA GLU A 90 -17.23 -10.36 13.43
C GLU A 90 -18.67 -9.80 13.47
N GLU A 91 -18.90 -8.78 14.29
CA GLU A 91 -20.19 -8.11 14.39
C GLU A 91 -20.52 -7.37 13.09
N HIS A 92 -21.69 -7.64 12.53
CA HIS A 92 -22.20 -6.95 11.36
C HIS A 92 -22.83 -5.62 11.78
N GLN A 93 -22.26 -4.51 11.32
CA GLN A 93 -22.75 -3.19 11.67
C GLN A 93 -22.93 -2.32 10.43
N THR A 94 -23.84 -1.37 10.56
CA THR A 94 -24.07 -0.34 9.56
C THR A 94 -23.46 0.96 10.05
N TYR A 95 -22.53 1.52 9.29
CA TYR A 95 -21.82 2.74 9.59
C TYR A 95 -22.35 3.88 8.74
N THR A 96 -22.64 5.02 9.36
CA THR A 96 -23.05 6.19 8.60
C THR A 96 -21.82 6.90 8.02
N CYS A 97 -21.62 6.81 6.71
CA CYS A 97 -20.48 7.37 5.99
C CYS A 97 -20.97 8.49 5.06
N GLY A 98 -20.59 9.74 5.35
CA GLY A 98 -20.93 10.90 4.53
C GLY A 98 -19.93 11.16 3.41
N PRO A 99 -20.30 11.88 2.35
CA PRO A 99 -19.38 12.25 1.27
C PRO A 99 -18.15 13.06 1.74
N GLN A 100 -18.28 13.77 2.85
CA GLN A 100 -17.21 14.55 3.46
C GLN A 100 -16.26 13.73 4.37
N ASP A 101 -16.60 12.49 4.70
CA ASP A 101 -15.83 11.67 5.65
C ASP A 101 -14.81 10.74 4.94
N VAL A 102 -14.60 10.95 3.63
CA VAL A 102 -13.71 10.12 2.81
C VAL A 102 -12.26 10.51 3.08
N THR A 103 -11.49 9.62 3.71
CA THR A 103 -10.04 9.79 3.96
C THR A 103 -9.24 9.85 2.64
N GLY A 104 -9.80 9.26 1.58
CA GLY A 104 -9.20 9.20 0.26
C GLY A 104 -8.11 8.13 0.15
N GLY A 105 -7.84 7.67 -1.06
CA GLY A 105 -6.87 6.60 -1.26
C GLY A 105 -5.41 7.04 -1.20
N ASP A 106 -4.56 6.02 -1.06
CA ASP A 106 -3.12 6.16 -0.90
C ASP A 106 -2.50 6.89 -2.11
N LYS A 107 -1.42 7.62 -1.83
CA LYS A 107 -0.62 8.33 -2.84
C LYS A 107 0.69 7.59 -3.03
N ILE A 108 0.95 7.14 -4.25
CA ILE A 108 2.16 6.38 -4.59
C ILE A 108 3.02 7.14 -5.60
N LEU A 109 4.33 6.93 -5.52
CA LEU A 109 5.30 7.37 -6.51
C LEU A 109 5.76 6.17 -7.33
N VAL A 110 5.57 6.26 -8.64
CA VAL A 110 5.89 5.19 -9.58
C VAL A 110 7.16 5.55 -10.32
N ASN A 111 8.14 4.65 -10.29
CA ASN A 111 9.36 4.77 -11.07
C ASN A 111 9.19 4.12 -12.45
N LYS A 112 9.09 4.95 -13.49
CA LYS A 112 8.94 4.53 -14.90
C LYS A 112 10.21 3.93 -15.49
N LEU A 113 11.38 4.31 -14.96
CA LEU A 113 12.67 3.85 -15.47
C LEU A 113 12.97 2.39 -15.11
N SER A 114 12.35 1.86 -14.05
CA SER A 114 12.57 0.49 -13.57
C SER A 114 12.43 -0.54 -14.69
N TYR A 115 11.31 -0.49 -15.43
CA TYR A 115 11.00 -1.46 -16.48
C TYR A 115 11.71 -1.19 -17.82
N ALA A 116 12.42 -0.07 -17.94
CA ALA A 116 13.32 0.17 -19.06
C ALA A 116 14.72 -0.43 -18.82
N LEU A 117 15.08 -0.68 -17.55
CA LEU A 117 16.40 -1.19 -17.15
C LEU A 117 16.38 -2.66 -16.75
N ARG A 118 15.25 -3.16 -16.25
CA ARG A 118 15.10 -4.55 -15.81
C ARG A 118 13.72 -5.11 -16.14
N ASP A 119 13.66 -6.43 -16.26
CA ASP A 119 12.41 -7.17 -16.35
C ASP A 119 11.62 -7.14 -15.03
N PRO A 120 10.29 -7.36 -15.10
CA PRO A 120 9.47 -7.45 -13.92
C PRO A 120 9.80 -8.69 -13.09
N GLN A 121 9.74 -8.52 -11.78
CA GLN A 121 9.95 -9.57 -10.79
C GLN A 121 8.61 -10.07 -10.25
N ARG A 122 8.53 -11.39 -10.04
CA ARG A 122 7.34 -11.99 -9.45
C ARG A 122 7.05 -11.38 -8.08
N TYR A 123 5.77 -11.17 -7.81
CA TYR A 123 5.20 -10.57 -6.61
C TYR A 123 5.43 -9.07 -6.43
N GLU A 124 6.07 -8.37 -7.36
CA GLU A 124 6.17 -6.92 -7.29
C GLU A 124 4.85 -6.24 -7.67
N VAL A 125 4.68 -4.98 -7.23
CA VAL A 125 3.54 -4.15 -7.63
C VAL A 125 3.91 -3.42 -8.91
N ALA A 126 3.10 -3.60 -9.95
CA ALA A 126 3.27 -2.96 -11.24
C ALA A 126 2.09 -2.04 -11.55
N VAL A 127 2.39 -0.91 -12.18
CA VAL A 127 1.41 0.00 -12.76
C VAL A 127 1.52 -0.12 -14.27
N PHE A 128 0.40 -0.41 -14.92
CA PHE A 128 0.36 -0.55 -16.37
C PHE A 128 -0.88 0.15 -16.93
N VAL A 129 -0.81 0.48 -18.21
CA VAL A 129 -1.93 1.07 -18.95
C VAL A 129 -2.90 -0.04 -19.34
N TYR A 130 -4.20 0.15 -19.10
CA TYR A 130 -5.20 -0.83 -19.48
C TYR A 130 -5.24 -0.99 -21.01
N PRO A 131 -5.10 -2.21 -21.55
CA PRO A 131 -4.98 -2.42 -23.00
C PRO A 131 -6.17 -1.90 -23.81
N GLU A 132 -7.38 -1.93 -23.25
CA GLU A 132 -8.60 -1.48 -23.96
C GLU A 132 -8.82 0.04 -23.82
N GLN A 133 -8.29 0.68 -22.77
CA GLN A 133 -8.45 2.11 -22.50
C GLN A 133 -7.12 2.75 -22.11
N PRO A 134 -6.40 3.36 -23.07
CA PRO A 134 -5.04 3.87 -22.85
C PRO A 134 -4.89 5.01 -21.85
N TRP A 135 -6.00 5.66 -21.46
CA TRP A 135 -6.00 6.72 -20.45
C TRP A 135 -6.18 6.18 -19.02
N GLU A 136 -6.42 4.88 -18.85
CA GLU A 136 -6.66 4.26 -17.55
C GLU A 136 -5.44 3.46 -17.08
N HIS A 137 -4.99 3.74 -15.87
CA HIS A 137 -3.86 3.05 -15.24
C HIS A 137 -4.36 2.05 -14.20
N TYR A 138 -3.88 0.81 -14.29
CA TYR A 138 -4.17 -0.24 -13.33
C TYR A 138 -2.94 -0.56 -12.51
N ILE A 139 -3.16 -0.80 -11.22
CA ILE A 139 -2.15 -1.25 -10.28
C ILE A 139 -2.51 -2.67 -9.90
N LYS A 140 -1.60 -3.61 -10.21
CA LYS A 140 -1.75 -5.01 -9.85
C LYS A 140 -0.42 -5.59 -9.39
N ARG A 141 -0.48 -6.78 -8.79
CA ARG A 141 0.70 -7.54 -8.43
C ARG A 141 1.06 -8.50 -9.54
N VAL A 142 2.34 -8.56 -9.91
CA VAL A 142 2.85 -9.49 -10.93
C VAL A 142 2.83 -10.90 -10.34
N ILE A 143 2.03 -11.79 -10.91
CA ILE A 143 1.95 -13.19 -10.46
C ILE A 143 2.59 -14.16 -11.44
N GLY A 144 2.47 -13.93 -12.75
CA GLY A 144 3.11 -14.73 -13.80
C GLY A 144 4.09 -13.90 -14.61
N LEU A 145 5.13 -14.57 -15.09
CA LEU A 145 6.13 -14.01 -15.99
C LEU A 145 5.93 -14.54 -17.42
N PRO A 146 6.51 -13.89 -18.44
CA PRO A 146 6.40 -14.35 -19.82
C PRO A 146 6.89 -15.79 -19.99
N GLY A 147 6.11 -16.62 -20.68
CA GLY A 147 6.43 -18.03 -20.94
C GLY A 147 5.88 -19.03 -19.92
N GLU A 148 5.22 -18.55 -18.86
CA GLU A 148 4.68 -19.40 -17.80
C GLU A 148 3.18 -19.69 -17.99
N THR A 149 2.75 -20.87 -17.55
CA THR A 149 1.33 -21.23 -17.48
C THR A 149 0.81 -21.03 -16.06
N LEU A 150 -0.19 -20.17 -15.90
CA LEU A 150 -0.84 -19.90 -14.63
C LEU A 150 -2.15 -20.68 -14.52
N GLU A 151 -2.35 -21.32 -13.37
CA GLU A 151 -3.62 -21.96 -13.01
C GLU A 151 -4.04 -21.56 -11.61
N ILE A 152 -5.32 -21.30 -11.40
CA ILE A 152 -5.90 -21.07 -10.07
C ILE A 152 -6.77 -22.28 -9.73
N LYS A 153 -6.39 -23.03 -8.70
CA LYS A 153 -7.10 -24.24 -8.27
C LYS A 153 -7.33 -24.16 -6.76
N ASN A 154 -8.59 -24.25 -6.34
CA ASN A 154 -8.99 -24.20 -4.92
C ASN A 154 -8.43 -22.97 -4.15
N GLY A 155 -8.30 -21.83 -4.81
CA GLY A 155 -7.76 -20.60 -4.23
C GLY A 155 -6.22 -20.50 -4.22
N ASP A 156 -5.51 -21.58 -4.55
CA ASP A 156 -4.06 -21.58 -4.73
C ASP A 156 -3.69 -21.22 -6.17
N VAL A 157 -2.57 -20.51 -6.32
CA VAL A 157 -1.96 -20.23 -7.62
C VAL A 157 -0.89 -21.27 -7.93
N PHE A 158 -0.93 -21.82 -9.15
CA PHE A 158 0.05 -22.74 -9.70
C PHE A 158 0.74 -22.09 -10.91
N VAL A 159 2.05 -22.29 -11.01
CA VAL A 159 2.92 -21.86 -12.11
C VAL A 159 3.56 -23.13 -12.67
N ASP A 160 3.32 -23.42 -13.95
CA ASP A 160 3.84 -24.61 -14.65
C ASP A 160 3.56 -25.93 -13.90
N GLY A 161 2.37 -26.02 -13.30
CA GLY A 161 1.91 -27.19 -12.53
C GLY A 161 2.41 -27.26 -11.08
N ALA A 162 3.32 -26.39 -10.65
CA ALA A 162 3.81 -26.32 -9.27
C ALA A 162 3.10 -25.20 -8.48
N ARG A 163 2.79 -25.43 -7.20
CA ARG A 163 2.18 -24.40 -6.34
C ARG A 163 3.17 -23.24 -6.15
N ALA A 164 2.74 -22.03 -6.52
CA ALA A 164 3.54 -20.82 -6.42
C ALA A 164 3.56 -20.29 -4.98
N ARG A 165 4.43 -20.85 -4.13
CA ARG A 165 4.65 -20.36 -2.77
C ARG A 165 5.37 -19.02 -2.79
N LYS A 166 4.90 -18.09 -1.97
CA LYS A 166 5.55 -16.80 -1.73
C LYS A 166 6.83 -17.03 -0.92
N PRO A 167 7.94 -16.36 -1.23
CA PRO A 167 9.10 -16.30 -0.34
C PRO A 167 8.71 -15.67 1.00
N ASP A 168 9.37 -16.05 2.10
CA ASP A 168 9.01 -15.64 3.47
C ASP A 168 8.84 -14.12 3.62
N ALA A 169 9.81 -13.33 3.14
CA ALA A 169 9.74 -11.86 3.19
C ALA A 169 8.52 -11.28 2.46
N ILE A 170 8.11 -11.90 1.35
CA ILE A 170 6.92 -11.49 0.58
C ILE A 170 5.65 -11.99 1.25
N GLN A 171 5.70 -13.17 1.83
CA GLN A 171 4.59 -13.76 2.55
C GLN A 171 4.20 -12.90 3.76
N ASP A 172 5.19 -12.51 4.57
CA ASP A 172 4.99 -11.66 5.75
C ASP A 172 4.41 -10.29 5.38
N ALA A 173 4.92 -9.68 4.30
CA ALA A 173 4.42 -8.40 3.79
C ALA A 173 3.00 -8.47 3.19
N LEU A 174 2.51 -9.68 2.88
CA LEU A 174 1.20 -9.92 2.29
C LEU A 174 0.20 -10.56 3.25
N TRP A 175 0.60 -10.80 4.49
CA TRP A 175 -0.32 -11.30 5.50
C TRP A 175 -1.36 -10.24 5.83
N ILE A 176 -2.62 -10.68 5.77
CA ILE A 176 -3.77 -9.87 6.12
C ILE A 176 -4.10 -10.23 7.58
N PRO A 177 -4.11 -9.24 8.50
CA PRO A 177 -4.54 -9.52 9.86
C PRO A 177 -6.01 -9.93 9.83
N VAL A 178 -6.28 -11.19 10.17
CA VAL A 178 -7.66 -11.71 10.31
C VAL A 178 -8.22 -11.31 11.67
N PHE A 179 -7.39 -11.36 12.72
CA PHE A 179 -7.76 -11.02 14.09
C PHE A 179 -6.51 -10.53 14.83
N ASP A 180 -6.59 -9.40 15.54
CA ASP A 180 -5.49 -8.89 16.35
C ASP A 180 -5.68 -9.28 17.82
N SER A 181 -4.98 -10.33 18.28
CA SER A 181 -5.03 -10.77 19.67
C SER A 181 -4.49 -9.74 20.66
N ARG A 182 -3.69 -8.78 20.20
CA ARG A 182 -3.09 -7.72 21.03
C ARG A 182 -4.05 -6.55 21.25
N TYR A 183 -5.17 -6.51 20.51
CA TYR A 183 -6.14 -5.44 20.63
C TYR A 183 -7.05 -5.63 21.85
N GLU A 184 -6.90 -4.72 22.82
CA GLU A 184 -7.71 -4.65 24.04
C GLU A 184 -8.83 -3.61 23.86
N GLY A 185 -9.97 -4.08 23.34
CA GLY A 185 -11.14 -3.26 23.02
C GLY A 185 -12.15 -3.07 24.16
N ARG A 186 -13.29 -2.41 23.85
CA ARG A 186 -14.31 -1.98 24.84
C ARG A 186 -15.24 -3.10 25.36
N SER A 187 -15.32 -4.28 24.75
CA SER A 187 -16.26 -5.33 25.19
C SER A 187 -15.62 -6.37 26.12
N GLN A 188 -16.22 -6.51 27.31
CA GLN A 188 -15.78 -7.29 28.46
C GLN A 188 -16.22 -8.77 28.47
N ASP A 189 -16.99 -9.23 27.47
CA ASP A 189 -17.33 -10.65 27.28
C ASP A 189 -16.71 -11.11 25.96
N ARG A 190 -15.47 -11.57 26.01
CA ARG A 190 -14.80 -12.19 24.86
C ARG A 190 -14.51 -13.64 25.21
N ASP A 191 -15.43 -14.53 24.83
CA ASP A 191 -14.96 -15.84 24.39
C ASP A 191 -14.05 -15.55 23.19
N ALA A 192 -12.76 -15.87 23.31
CA ALA A 192 -11.85 -15.72 22.20
C ALA A 192 -12.42 -16.53 21.02
N LEU A 193 -12.70 -15.87 19.90
CA LEU A 193 -13.10 -16.52 18.63
C LEU A 193 -12.21 -17.72 18.30
N TRP A 194 -10.95 -17.63 18.73
CA TRP A 194 -9.97 -18.71 18.71
C TRP A 194 -9.46 -18.95 20.14
N THR A 195 -9.78 -20.11 20.69
CA THR A 195 -9.11 -20.60 21.91
C THR A 195 -7.87 -21.38 21.49
N LEU A 196 -6.71 -21.00 22.03
CA LEU A 196 -5.50 -21.81 21.88
C LEU A 196 -5.73 -23.10 22.67
N ILE A 197 -5.93 -24.21 21.98
CA ILE A 197 -5.99 -25.53 22.61
C ILE A 197 -4.54 -26.03 22.68
N PRO A 198 -3.90 -26.05 23.87
CA PRO A 198 -2.58 -26.65 23.99
C PRO A 198 -2.69 -28.15 23.65
N GLU A 199 -1.74 -28.66 22.85
CA GLU A 199 -1.72 -30.09 22.56
C GLU A 199 -1.59 -30.91 23.86
N PRO A 200 -2.33 -32.02 24.01
CA PRO A 200 -2.27 -32.85 25.21
C PRO A 200 -0.84 -33.37 25.39
N GLY A 201 -0.19 -32.94 26.47
CA GLY A 201 1.19 -33.30 26.82
C GLY A 201 2.26 -32.23 26.54
N ARG A 202 1.89 -31.07 25.97
CA ARG A 202 2.78 -29.91 25.85
C ARG A 202 2.36 -28.82 26.85
N ASP A 203 3.24 -28.52 27.79
CA ASP A 203 3.10 -27.45 28.76
C ASP A 203 2.96 -26.09 28.05
N ALA A 204 1.97 -25.29 28.48
CA ALA A 204 1.63 -23.99 27.91
C ALA A 204 2.79 -22.96 27.94
N LYS A 205 3.90 -23.29 28.62
CA LYS A 205 5.14 -22.51 28.63
C LYS A 205 5.93 -22.60 27.33
N ALA A 206 5.64 -23.55 26.44
CA ALA A 206 6.32 -23.67 25.15
C ALA A 206 6.03 -22.50 24.18
N TRP A 207 5.09 -21.62 24.51
CA TRP A 207 4.69 -20.45 23.71
C TRP A 207 4.89 -19.12 24.46
N ASP A 208 5.81 -19.08 25.42
CA ASP A 208 6.22 -17.80 25.99
C ASP A 208 6.97 -16.99 24.91
N VAL A 209 6.32 -15.94 24.41
CA VAL A 209 6.84 -15.07 23.34
C VAL A 209 8.05 -14.26 23.82
N THR A 210 8.34 -14.28 25.13
CA THR A 210 9.55 -13.70 25.72
C THR A 210 10.72 -14.69 25.84
N ASP A 211 10.49 -15.97 25.54
CA ASP A 211 11.54 -16.99 25.58
C ASP A 211 12.38 -16.88 24.30
N GLU A 212 13.64 -16.46 24.42
CA GLU A 212 14.61 -16.27 23.31
C GLU A 212 14.97 -17.58 22.58
N ASN A 213 14.28 -18.68 22.88
CA ASN A 213 14.53 -20.00 22.35
C ASN A 213 13.70 -20.25 21.07
N HIS A 214 13.93 -19.42 20.05
CA HIS A 214 13.50 -19.78 18.70
C HIS A 214 14.16 -21.12 18.32
N PRO A 215 13.41 -22.16 17.94
CA PRO A 215 14.01 -23.35 17.38
C PRO A 215 14.71 -22.93 16.08
N ARG A 216 16.05 -22.93 16.10
CA ARG A 216 16.82 -22.87 14.87
C ARG A 216 16.36 -24.04 14.02
N ALA A 217 15.74 -23.75 12.88
CA ALA A 217 15.58 -24.74 11.84
C ALA A 217 17.01 -25.17 11.43
N THR A 218 17.44 -26.31 11.95
CA THR A 218 18.59 -27.03 11.39
C THR A 218 18.22 -27.48 9.98
N PRO A 219 19.18 -27.47 9.05
CA PRO A 219 18.95 -27.66 7.61
C PRO A 219 18.32 -29.02 7.26
#